data_AF-E6QT60-F1
#
_entry.id   AF-E6QT60-F1
#
_cell.length_a   1.000
_cell.length_b   1.000
_cell.length_c   1.000
_cell.angle_alpha   90.00
_cell.angle_beta   90.00
_cell.angle_gamma   90.00
#
_symmetry.space_group_name_H-M   'P 1'
#
loop_
_entity.id
_entity.type
_entity.pdbx_description
1 polymer ?
#
loop_
_entity_poly.entity_id
_entity_poly.type
_entity_poly.pdbx_seq_one_letter_code
_entity_poly.pdbx_strand_id
1 'polypeptide(L)'
;MVDRNSGTQKRGVCALPYTRHRDGEAVYFPVAVLGSLYVSNGMAAGNTVNEARTQALSEVLERYVKFDVIRTARCLPDIPQAVIDGYPTVAQGIAELRAAGFSILVKDASLGGIYPVVNVTLLNPHDQGCFASFGAHPQFSVALERALTELLQGRGLDALNGFHAPGFDLEEIADASNLEIHFVDSSGIISWEFLRAIPDEPWRAWNHPGSTAEEFEWLCGLIEGKGHDIYIADYDDLGVYGCRIVVPGMSEIYPVDDLEWDNPSAANGLRPALLNLPALDSEACLDLLDQLENLGVADQQRVAAWIGLAADPDTLWHDLRIGELKTLLALAGEDHEAVLAGCDWIRQFEHMPVERQRVYRCISDLLRLDDAEPYLTSLNLLYGEETLGVAQAHLDGTQRFFHLSAPGMALQGCDLHQRLLQAYRKVSPWLAVS
;
A
#
# COMPACT_ATOMS: atom_id res chain seq x y z
N MET A 1 11.08 6.93 13.97
CA MET A 1 11.02 5.68 14.77
C MET A 1 9.92 5.63 15.83
N VAL A 2 9.36 6.75 16.28
CA VAL A 2 8.12 6.72 17.09
C VAL A 2 6.99 6.20 16.22
N ASP A 3 6.16 5.29 16.74
CA ASP A 3 5.07 4.71 15.97
C ASP A 3 3.94 5.71 15.73
N ARG A 4 3.28 5.58 14.57
CA ARG A 4 2.16 6.44 14.16
C ARG A 4 0.92 6.31 15.05
N ASN A 5 0.69 5.14 15.65
CA ASN A 5 -0.51 4.91 16.45
C ASN A 5 -0.47 5.67 17.78
N SER A 6 0.70 5.75 18.43
CA SER A 6 0.87 6.55 19.64
C SER A 6 1.22 8.00 19.35
N GLY A 7 2.01 8.26 18.30
CA GLY A 7 2.49 9.59 17.91
C GLY A 7 3.30 10.32 19.00
N THR A 8 3.67 9.66 20.09
CA THR A 8 4.10 10.35 21.33
C THR A 8 5.61 10.21 21.53
N GLN A 9 6.38 11.22 21.12
CA GLN A 9 7.83 11.23 21.35
C GLN A 9 8.22 11.12 22.83
N LYS A 10 7.42 11.69 23.74
CA LYS A 10 7.67 11.61 25.19
C LYS A 10 7.64 10.19 25.76
N ARG A 11 6.86 9.29 25.16
CA ARG A 11 6.76 7.88 25.58
C ARG A 11 7.95 7.05 25.06
N GLY A 12 8.58 7.50 23.98
CA GLY A 12 9.68 6.81 23.31
C GLY A 12 9.21 5.86 22.21
N VAL A 13 10.08 4.93 21.84
CA VAL A 13 9.83 3.97 20.75
C VAL A 13 9.07 2.76 21.29
N CYS A 14 7.88 2.52 20.76
CA CYS A 14 7.13 1.29 21.00
C CYS A 14 7.79 0.14 20.22
N ALA A 15 8.09 -0.96 20.89
CA ALA A 15 8.66 -2.15 20.28
C ALA A 15 7.91 -3.41 20.73
N LEU A 16 7.75 -4.35 19.80
CA LEU A 16 7.07 -5.63 20.03
C LEU A 16 8.10 -6.74 20.28
N PRO A 17 7.84 -7.65 21.23
CA PRO A 17 8.71 -8.79 21.46
C PRO A 17 8.53 -9.85 20.37
N TYR A 18 9.66 -10.35 19.89
CA TYR A 18 9.77 -11.49 18.97
C TYR A 18 10.73 -12.50 19.56
N THR A 19 10.51 -13.77 19.29
CA THR A 19 11.42 -14.85 19.62
C THR A 19 12.25 -15.20 18.40
N ARG A 20 13.58 -15.11 18.51
CA ARG A 20 14.48 -15.58 17.45
C ARG A 20 14.51 -17.10 17.43
N HIS A 21 14.26 -17.70 16.26
CA HIS A 21 14.07 -19.14 16.10
C HIS A 21 15.28 -19.97 16.54
N ARG A 22 16.49 -19.61 16.07
CA ARG A 22 17.70 -20.42 16.25
C ARG A 22 18.13 -20.66 17.71
N ASP A 23 17.79 -19.75 18.62
CA ASP A 23 18.28 -19.77 20.01
C ASP A 23 17.22 -19.41 21.06
N GLY A 24 16.00 -19.02 20.65
CA GLY A 24 14.92 -18.64 21.55
C GLY A 24 15.09 -17.27 22.21
N GLU A 25 16.06 -16.47 21.77
CA GLU A 25 16.32 -15.14 22.36
C GLU A 25 15.19 -14.17 22.06
N ALA A 26 14.82 -13.37 23.07
CA ALA A 26 13.82 -12.33 22.92
C ALA A 26 14.45 -11.08 22.27
N VAL A 27 13.88 -10.63 21.16
CA VAL A 27 14.33 -9.46 20.40
C VAL A 27 13.16 -8.49 20.22
N TYR A 28 13.41 -7.20 20.37
CA TYR A 28 12.39 -6.16 20.29
C TYR A 28 12.46 -5.42 18.96
N PHE A 29 11.40 -5.50 18.16
CA PHE A 29 11.29 -4.80 16.89
C PHE A 29 10.45 -3.52 17.05
N PRO A 30 10.97 -2.33 16.69
CA PRO A 30 10.17 -1.11 16.68
C PRO A 30 8.92 -1.24 15.81
N VAL A 31 7.75 -0.85 16.34
CA VAL A 31 6.49 -0.88 15.60
C VAL A 31 6.57 -0.06 14.31
N ALA A 32 7.30 1.06 14.33
CA ALA A 32 7.53 1.86 13.13
C ALA A 32 8.28 1.08 12.03
N VAL A 33 9.32 0.30 12.36
CA VAL A 33 10.02 -0.55 11.37
C VAL A 33 9.08 -1.64 10.84
N LEU A 34 8.35 -2.29 11.74
CA LEU A 34 7.40 -3.34 11.36
C LEU A 34 6.31 -2.80 10.42
N GLY A 35 5.82 -1.59 10.67
CA GLY A 35 4.81 -0.94 9.85
C GLY A 35 5.33 -0.45 8.51
N SER A 36 6.56 0.09 8.47
CA SER A 36 7.16 0.63 7.25
C SER A 36 7.69 -0.45 6.32
N LEU A 37 8.42 -1.45 6.82
CA LEU A 37 9.15 -2.38 5.94
C LEU A 37 8.39 -3.68 5.65
N TYR A 38 7.69 -4.21 6.65
CA TYR A 38 7.15 -5.57 6.58
C TYR A 38 5.64 -5.61 6.34
N VAL A 39 4.91 -4.52 6.67
CA VAL A 39 3.45 -4.39 6.49
C VAL A 39 2.71 -5.67 6.89
N SER A 40 1.88 -6.26 6.03
CA SER A 40 1.17 -7.52 6.30
C SER A 40 1.97 -8.79 5.99
N ASN A 41 3.16 -8.70 5.39
CA ASN A 41 3.94 -9.87 4.98
C ASN A 41 4.36 -10.71 6.18
N GLY A 42 4.22 -12.03 6.04
CA GLY A 42 4.57 -12.99 7.09
C GLY A 42 3.57 -13.03 8.24
N MET A 43 2.34 -12.54 8.05
CA MET A 43 1.24 -12.70 9.00
C MET A 43 0.38 -13.90 8.63
N ALA A 44 0.00 -14.71 9.62
CA ALA A 44 -0.93 -15.81 9.39
C ALA A 44 -1.73 -16.13 10.64
N ALA A 45 -2.89 -16.74 10.45
CA ALA A 45 -3.67 -17.37 11.50
C ALA A 45 -4.02 -18.80 11.08
N GLY A 46 -4.30 -19.67 12.04
CA GLY A 46 -4.54 -21.08 11.75
C GLY A 46 -5.10 -21.85 12.93
N ASN A 47 -5.52 -23.09 12.66
CA ASN A 47 -6.09 -23.98 13.65
C ASN A 47 -5.05 -24.47 14.66
N THR A 48 -3.79 -24.52 14.25
CA THR A 48 -2.65 -24.91 15.09
C THR A 48 -1.48 -23.95 14.89
N VAL A 49 -0.56 -23.93 15.88
CA VAL A 49 0.66 -23.11 15.85
C VAL A 49 1.45 -23.34 14.56
N ASN A 50 1.75 -24.60 14.24
CA ASN A 50 2.60 -24.93 13.10
C ASN A 50 1.88 -24.71 11.76
N GLU A 51 0.56 -24.88 11.68
CA GLU A 51 -0.20 -24.56 10.46
C GLU A 51 -0.05 -23.08 10.09
N ALA A 52 -0.28 -22.18 11.05
CA ALA A 52 -0.15 -20.76 10.82
C ALA A 52 1.31 -20.35 10.55
N ARG A 53 2.28 -20.89 11.30
CA ARG A 53 3.70 -20.58 11.07
C ARG A 53 4.20 -21.07 9.70
N THR A 54 3.80 -22.27 9.27
CA THR A 54 4.08 -22.80 7.91
C THR A 54 3.50 -21.87 6.86
N GLN A 55 2.27 -21.38 7.06
CA GLN A 55 1.66 -20.44 6.14
C GLN A 55 2.37 -19.09 6.10
N ALA A 56 2.75 -18.53 7.27
CA ALA A 56 3.51 -17.28 7.35
C ALA A 56 4.89 -17.38 6.67
N LEU A 57 5.63 -18.47 6.88
CA LEU A 57 6.92 -18.70 6.21
C LEU A 57 6.77 -18.95 4.70
N SER A 58 5.71 -19.68 4.30
CA SER A 58 5.41 -19.87 2.88
C SER A 58 5.16 -18.53 2.22
N GLU A 59 4.37 -17.65 2.84
CA GLU A 59 4.13 -16.29 2.38
C GLU A 59 5.43 -15.47 2.28
N VAL A 60 6.32 -15.52 3.28
CA VAL A 60 7.64 -14.87 3.19
C VAL A 60 8.42 -15.32 1.96
N LEU A 61 8.49 -16.64 1.71
CA LEU A 61 9.20 -17.19 0.55
C LEU A 61 8.50 -16.85 -0.77
N GLU A 62 7.17 -16.82 -0.79
CA GLU A 62 6.37 -16.43 -1.95
C GLU A 62 6.74 -15.03 -2.43
N ARG A 63 6.75 -14.05 -1.52
CA ARG A 63 7.07 -12.64 -1.83
C ARG A 63 8.55 -12.47 -2.17
N TYR A 64 9.43 -13.13 -1.43
CA TYR A 64 10.88 -13.11 -1.71
C TYR A 64 11.18 -13.62 -3.13
N VAL A 65 10.61 -14.76 -3.52
CA VAL A 65 10.79 -15.33 -4.85
C VAL A 65 10.09 -14.50 -5.92
N LYS A 66 8.87 -14.02 -5.67
CA LYS A 66 8.14 -13.12 -6.58
C LYS A 66 9.00 -11.92 -6.96
N PHE A 67 9.56 -11.23 -5.97
CA PHE A 67 10.41 -10.07 -6.21
C PHE A 67 11.72 -10.43 -6.90
N ASP A 68 12.37 -11.54 -6.56
CA ASP A 68 13.57 -11.97 -7.29
C ASP A 68 13.26 -12.23 -8.77
N VAL A 69 12.19 -12.98 -9.06
CA VAL A 69 11.77 -13.32 -10.43
C VAL A 69 11.47 -12.08 -11.25
N ILE A 70 10.72 -11.12 -10.70
CA ILE A 70 10.35 -9.87 -11.39
C ILE A 70 11.59 -9.01 -11.61
N ARG A 71 12.33 -8.73 -10.54
CA ARG A 71 13.50 -7.83 -10.55
C ARG A 71 14.62 -8.32 -11.47
N THR A 72 14.82 -9.64 -11.55
CA THR A 72 15.84 -10.23 -12.42
C THR A 72 15.29 -10.67 -13.77
N ALA A 73 14.01 -10.40 -14.04
CA ALA A 73 13.30 -10.75 -15.27
C ALA A 73 13.51 -12.22 -15.69
N ARG A 74 13.48 -13.13 -14.71
CA ARG A 74 13.74 -14.56 -14.93
C ARG A 74 12.65 -15.20 -15.78
N CYS A 75 13.05 -16.01 -16.75
CA CYS A 75 12.12 -16.87 -17.47
C CYS A 75 11.96 -18.20 -16.73
N LEU A 76 10.79 -18.40 -16.11
CA LEU A 76 10.50 -19.62 -15.36
C LEU A 76 10.08 -20.78 -16.30
N PRO A 77 10.47 -22.04 -15.99
CA PRO A 77 10.07 -23.21 -16.76
C PRO A 77 8.58 -23.54 -16.58
N ASP A 78 7.95 -24.01 -17.65
CA ASP A 78 6.57 -24.47 -17.61
C ASP A 78 6.44 -25.76 -16.79
N ILE A 79 5.38 -25.84 -15.98
CA ILE A 79 4.98 -27.09 -15.34
C ILE A 79 4.29 -27.96 -16.40
N PRO A 80 4.73 -29.22 -16.62
CA PRO A 80 4.14 -30.06 -17.65
C PRO A 80 2.64 -30.27 -17.45
N GLN A 81 1.86 -30.23 -18.53
CA GLN A 81 0.40 -30.41 -18.46
C GLN A 81 0.00 -31.72 -17.75
N ALA A 82 0.75 -32.81 -17.96
CA ALA A 82 0.51 -34.09 -17.28
C ALA A 82 0.62 -34.01 -15.74
N VAL A 83 1.40 -33.06 -15.21
CA VAL A 83 1.49 -32.81 -13.76
C VAL A 83 0.28 -32.02 -13.29
N ILE A 84 -0.15 -31.00 -14.06
CA ILE A 84 -1.34 -30.20 -13.79
C ILE A 84 -2.60 -31.08 -13.79
N ASP A 85 -2.71 -32.00 -14.76
CA ASP A 85 -3.83 -32.94 -14.89
C ASP A 85 -3.97 -33.88 -13.67
N GLY A 86 -2.91 -34.04 -12.87
CA GLY A 86 -2.94 -34.73 -11.58
C GLY A 86 -3.72 -34.00 -10.48
N TYR A 87 -4.09 -32.73 -10.71
CA TYR A 87 -4.84 -31.89 -9.77
C TYR A 87 -6.14 -31.38 -10.44
N PRO A 88 -7.21 -32.21 -10.48
CA PRO A 88 -8.38 -31.96 -11.33
C PRO A 88 -9.07 -30.62 -11.10
N THR A 89 -9.19 -30.18 -9.84
CA THR A 89 -9.81 -28.90 -9.50
C THR A 89 -9.04 -27.71 -10.08
N VAL A 90 -7.71 -27.72 -9.97
CA VAL A 90 -6.85 -26.69 -10.55
C VAL A 90 -6.89 -26.76 -12.08
N ALA A 91 -6.78 -27.96 -12.65
CA ALA A 91 -6.85 -28.16 -14.10
C ALA A 91 -8.17 -27.64 -14.69
N GLN A 92 -9.28 -27.87 -13.99
CA GLN A 92 -10.59 -27.34 -14.35
C GLN A 92 -10.60 -25.80 -14.30
N GLY A 93 -10.13 -25.17 -13.22
CA GLY A 93 -10.08 -23.71 -13.11
C GLY A 93 -9.24 -23.06 -14.23
N ILE A 94 -8.10 -23.66 -14.58
CA ILE A 94 -7.28 -23.22 -15.71
C ILE A 94 -8.03 -23.37 -17.04
N ALA A 95 -8.75 -24.48 -17.24
CA ALA A 95 -9.54 -24.72 -18.45
C ALA A 95 -10.69 -23.72 -18.59
N GLU A 96 -11.35 -23.36 -17.49
CA GLU A 96 -12.42 -22.35 -17.46
C GLU A 96 -11.89 -20.96 -17.82
N LEU A 97 -10.73 -20.56 -17.28
CA LEU A 97 -10.06 -19.31 -17.67
C LEU A 97 -9.69 -19.28 -19.15
N ARG A 98 -9.17 -20.40 -19.68
CA ARG A 98 -8.87 -20.53 -21.11
C ARG A 98 -10.13 -20.46 -21.97
N ALA A 99 -11.22 -21.08 -21.53
CA ALA A 99 -12.51 -21.01 -22.22
C ALA A 99 -13.12 -19.61 -22.19
N ALA A 100 -12.80 -18.81 -21.16
CA ALA A 100 -13.18 -17.40 -21.07
C ALA A 100 -12.34 -16.46 -21.95
N GLY A 101 -11.33 -16.98 -22.66
CA GLY A 101 -10.50 -16.22 -23.62
C GLY A 101 -9.13 -15.78 -23.09
N PHE A 102 -8.80 -16.10 -21.84
CA PHE A 102 -7.50 -15.79 -21.26
C PHE A 102 -6.46 -16.85 -21.61
N SER A 103 -5.20 -16.44 -21.82
CA SER A 103 -4.09 -17.40 -21.92
C SER A 103 -3.46 -17.58 -20.53
N ILE A 104 -3.36 -18.83 -20.06
CA ILE A 104 -2.84 -19.15 -18.73
C ILE A 104 -1.53 -19.94 -18.85
N LEU A 105 -0.47 -19.36 -18.29
CA LEU A 105 0.85 -19.97 -18.12
C LEU A 105 0.96 -20.49 -16.67
N VAL A 106 1.47 -21.70 -16.51
CA VAL A 106 1.68 -22.31 -15.18
C VAL A 106 3.14 -22.71 -15.09
N LYS A 107 3.88 -22.04 -14.22
CA LYS A 107 5.34 -22.06 -14.20
C LYS A 107 5.88 -22.45 -12.82
N ASP A 108 6.99 -23.16 -12.82
CA ASP A 108 7.70 -23.54 -11.61
C ASP A 108 8.63 -22.41 -11.19
N ALA A 109 8.31 -21.77 -10.06
CA ALA A 109 9.06 -20.67 -9.48
C ALA A 109 10.02 -21.14 -8.39
N SER A 110 10.33 -22.44 -8.32
CA SER A 110 11.21 -22.97 -7.26
C SER A 110 12.67 -22.55 -7.35
N LEU A 111 13.06 -21.90 -8.45
CA LEU A 111 14.44 -21.51 -8.74
C LEU A 111 15.40 -22.70 -8.58
N GLY A 112 15.13 -23.74 -9.38
CA GLY A 112 15.96 -24.94 -9.41
C GLY A 112 15.61 -25.96 -8.33
N GLY A 113 14.40 -25.89 -7.77
CA GLY A 113 13.92 -26.79 -6.70
C GLY A 113 14.30 -26.34 -5.29
N ILE A 114 14.71 -25.08 -5.11
CA ILE A 114 15.15 -24.53 -3.83
C ILE A 114 13.96 -24.07 -3.00
N TYR A 115 13.03 -23.34 -3.61
CA TYR A 115 11.90 -22.72 -2.92
C TYR A 115 10.57 -23.40 -3.29
N PRO A 116 9.59 -23.47 -2.38
CA PRO A 116 8.31 -24.14 -2.62
C PRO A 116 7.30 -23.22 -3.32
N VAL A 117 7.65 -22.62 -4.46
CA VAL A 117 6.86 -21.56 -5.11
C VAL A 117 6.41 -21.94 -6.51
N VAL A 118 5.15 -21.65 -6.82
CA VAL A 118 4.52 -21.77 -8.14
C VAL A 118 4.11 -20.39 -8.63
N ASN A 119 4.19 -20.18 -9.95
CA ASN A 119 3.63 -19.02 -10.61
C ASN A 119 2.48 -19.44 -11.55
N VAL A 120 1.38 -18.67 -11.53
CA VAL A 120 0.31 -18.75 -12.52
C VAL A 120 0.15 -17.36 -13.13
N THR A 121 0.40 -17.25 -14.42
CA THR A 121 0.31 -15.97 -15.15
C THR A 121 -0.85 -15.98 -16.11
N LEU A 122 -1.69 -14.95 -16.02
CA LEU A 122 -2.76 -14.65 -16.96
C LEU A 122 -2.27 -13.62 -17.98
N LEU A 123 -2.46 -13.92 -19.26
CA LEU A 123 -2.30 -12.99 -20.37
C LEU A 123 -3.68 -12.75 -20.98
N ASN A 124 -4.06 -11.48 -21.10
CA ASN A 124 -5.34 -11.09 -21.68
C ASN A 124 -5.16 -10.63 -23.13
N PRO A 125 -5.63 -11.42 -24.13
CA PRO A 125 -5.51 -11.04 -25.53
C PRO A 125 -6.32 -9.79 -25.92
N HIS A 126 -7.27 -9.34 -25.09
CA HIS A 126 -8.13 -8.21 -25.41
C HIS A 126 -7.45 -6.86 -25.15
N ASP A 127 -6.75 -6.71 -24.03
CA ASP A 127 -6.10 -5.45 -23.61
C ASP A 127 -4.57 -5.58 -23.48
N GLN A 128 -4.02 -6.76 -23.77
CA GLN A 128 -2.60 -7.12 -23.66
C GLN A 128 -2.07 -7.11 -22.22
N GLY A 129 -2.95 -7.06 -21.22
CA GLY A 129 -2.59 -7.11 -19.82
C GLY A 129 -1.93 -8.42 -19.40
N CYS A 130 -0.95 -8.33 -18.52
CA CYS A 130 -0.23 -9.45 -17.94
C CYS A 130 -0.35 -9.41 -16.40
N PHE A 131 -0.87 -10.49 -15.81
CA PHE A 131 -1.03 -10.62 -14.37
C PHE A 131 -0.34 -11.89 -13.89
N ALA A 132 0.76 -11.74 -13.16
CA ALA A 132 1.55 -12.82 -12.61
C ALA A 132 1.22 -13.05 -11.13
N SER A 133 0.52 -14.15 -10.83
CA SER A 133 0.21 -14.59 -9.47
C SER A 133 1.24 -15.62 -9.00
N PHE A 134 1.56 -15.60 -7.71
CA PHE A 134 2.50 -16.52 -7.07
C PHE A 134 1.83 -17.18 -5.88
N GLY A 135 2.20 -18.42 -5.62
CA GLY A 135 1.71 -19.18 -4.48
C GLY A 135 2.82 -20.06 -3.93
N ALA A 136 2.97 -20.07 -2.61
CA ALA A 136 3.93 -20.92 -1.94
C ALA A 136 3.30 -21.84 -0.91
N HIS A 137 3.80 -23.06 -0.82
CA HIS A 137 3.52 -24.03 0.24
C HIS A 137 4.45 -25.26 0.08
N PRO A 138 4.95 -25.90 1.15
CA PRO A 138 5.79 -27.11 1.05
C PRO A 138 5.18 -28.22 0.18
N GLN A 139 3.86 -28.38 0.27
CA GLN A 139 3.10 -29.25 -0.63
C GLN A 139 2.82 -28.57 -1.97
N PHE A 140 3.30 -29.17 -3.06
CA PHE A 140 3.17 -28.64 -4.42
C PHE A 140 1.71 -28.34 -4.81
N SER A 141 0.78 -29.25 -4.47
CA SER A 141 -0.64 -29.11 -4.78
C SER A 141 -1.24 -27.85 -4.16
N VAL A 142 -0.87 -27.56 -2.91
CA VAL A 142 -1.36 -26.40 -2.17
C VAL A 142 -0.74 -25.12 -2.74
N ALA A 143 0.56 -25.12 -3.08
CA ALA A 143 1.21 -23.98 -3.71
C ALA A 143 0.57 -23.62 -5.06
N LEU A 144 0.27 -24.64 -5.88
CA LEU A 144 -0.39 -24.49 -7.18
C LEU A 144 -1.83 -23.95 -7.03
N GLU A 145 -2.60 -24.49 -6.09
CA GLU A 145 -3.96 -24.01 -5.80
C GLU A 145 -3.95 -22.56 -5.29
N ARG A 146 -3.01 -22.21 -4.41
CA ARG A 146 -2.83 -20.84 -3.90
C ARG A 146 -2.49 -19.86 -5.02
N ALA A 147 -1.56 -20.21 -5.91
CA ALA A 147 -1.20 -19.35 -7.04
C ALA A 147 -2.40 -19.08 -7.96
N LEU A 148 -3.25 -20.09 -8.20
CA LEU A 148 -4.46 -19.93 -9.01
C LEU A 148 -5.57 -19.15 -8.29
N THR A 149 -5.78 -19.39 -7.00
CA THR A 149 -6.86 -18.73 -6.25
C THR A 149 -6.56 -17.27 -5.97
N GLU A 150 -5.30 -16.91 -5.71
CA GLU A 150 -4.84 -15.52 -5.57
C GLU A 150 -5.10 -14.70 -6.86
N LEU A 151 -4.94 -15.33 -8.04
CA LEU A 151 -5.27 -14.73 -9.33
C LEU A 151 -6.76 -14.31 -9.43
N LEU A 152 -7.65 -14.98 -8.69
CA LEU A 152 -9.10 -14.77 -8.75
C LEU A 152 -9.65 -14.09 -7.49
N GLN A 153 -8.82 -13.84 -6.49
CA GLN A 153 -9.28 -13.38 -5.19
C GLN A 153 -9.92 -11.99 -5.29
N GLY A 154 -11.22 -11.91 -4.97
CA GLY A 154 -11.99 -10.67 -5.04
C GLY A 154 -12.33 -10.20 -6.45
N ARG A 155 -12.09 -11.01 -7.49
CA ARG A 155 -12.26 -10.63 -8.91
C ARG A 155 -13.22 -11.59 -9.63
N GLY A 156 -14.25 -11.05 -10.26
CA GLY A 156 -14.98 -11.75 -11.32
C GLY A 156 -14.16 -11.77 -12.62
N LEU A 157 -14.59 -12.55 -13.62
CA LEU A 157 -13.91 -12.59 -14.92
C LEU A 157 -13.88 -11.22 -15.62
N ASP A 158 -14.90 -10.39 -15.39
CA ASP A 158 -15.01 -9.01 -15.86
C ASP A 158 -14.01 -8.05 -15.20
N ALA A 159 -13.53 -8.40 -14.00
CA ALA A 159 -12.53 -7.66 -13.23
C ALA A 159 -11.07 -8.09 -13.50
N LEU A 160 -10.84 -8.90 -14.54
CA LEU A 160 -9.51 -9.35 -14.99
C LEU A 160 -8.96 -8.50 -16.17
N ASN A 161 -9.50 -7.31 -16.38
CA ASN A 161 -9.04 -6.35 -17.38
C ASN A 161 -8.25 -5.19 -16.73
N GLY A 162 -7.46 -4.48 -17.54
CA GLY A 162 -6.79 -3.25 -17.13
C GLY A 162 -5.45 -3.43 -16.42
N PHE A 163 -4.88 -4.64 -16.44
CA PHE A 163 -3.49 -4.86 -16.04
C PHE A 163 -2.51 -4.30 -17.08
N HIS A 164 -1.30 -3.94 -16.65
CA HIS A 164 -0.29 -3.42 -17.55
C HIS A 164 0.18 -4.47 -18.56
N ALA A 165 0.46 -4.03 -19.79
CA ALA A 165 1.12 -4.86 -20.78
C ALA A 165 2.59 -5.12 -20.36
N PRO A 166 3.21 -6.24 -20.80
CA PRO A 166 4.61 -6.49 -20.48
C PRO A 166 5.54 -5.40 -21.04
N GLY A 167 6.54 -5.04 -20.25
CA GLY A 167 7.51 -3.97 -20.54
C GLY A 167 8.87 -4.48 -21.01
N PHE A 168 9.70 -3.55 -21.49
CA PHE A 168 11.08 -3.81 -21.94
C PHE A 168 12.15 -3.16 -21.05
N ASP A 169 11.78 -2.13 -20.28
CA ASP A 169 12.72 -1.40 -19.42
C ASP A 169 12.98 -2.21 -18.15
N LEU A 170 14.14 -2.85 -18.08
CA LEU A 170 14.51 -3.68 -16.94
C LEU A 170 14.81 -2.86 -15.69
N GLU A 171 15.18 -1.58 -15.82
CA GLU A 171 15.41 -0.71 -14.66
C GLU A 171 14.09 -0.34 -14.00
N GLU A 172 13.08 0.06 -14.78
CA GLU A 172 11.71 0.32 -14.31
C GLU A 172 11.10 -0.93 -13.65
N ILE A 173 11.26 -2.08 -14.28
CA ILE A 173 10.68 -3.35 -13.78
C ILE A 173 11.35 -3.79 -12.46
N ALA A 174 12.65 -3.52 -12.32
CA ALA A 174 13.43 -3.85 -11.14
C ALA A 174 13.29 -2.84 -9.99
N ASP A 175 12.71 -1.66 -10.27
CA ASP A 175 12.56 -0.58 -9.30
C ASP A 175 11.66 -0.97 -8.13
N ALA A 176 11.97 -0.43 -6.94
CA ALA A 176 11.23 -0.70 -5.72
C ALA A 176 9.74 -0.33 -5.87
N SER A 177 9.43 0.79 -6.53
CA SER A 177 8.05 1.23 -6.75
C SER A 177 7.23 0.22 -7.56
N ASN A 178 7.81 -0.43 -8.56
CA ASN A 178 7.13 -1.47 -9.32
C ASN A 178 6.89 -2.73 -8.47
N LEU A 179 7.87 -3.13 -7.66
CA LEU A 179 7.72 -4.27 -6.73
C LEU A 179 6.67 -4.00 -5.65
N GLU A 180 6.56 -2.77 -5.17
CA GLU A 180 5.51 -2.33 -4.25
C GLU A 180 4.13 -2.40 -4.88
N ILE A 181 3.95 -1.94 -6.13
CA ILE A 181 2.69 -2.10 -6.87
C ILE A 181 2.35 -3.59 -7.00
N HIS A 182 3.34 -4.43 -7.29
CA HIS A 182 3.18 -5.88 -7.32
C HIS A 182 2.73 -6.48 -5.99
N PHE A 183 3.12 -5.89 -4.86
CA PHE A 183 2.64 -6.29 -3.54
C PHE A 183 1.23 -5.79 -3.24
N VAL A 184 0.92 -4.54 -3.57
CA VAL A 184 -0.35 -3.88 -3.23
C VAL A 184 -1.52 -4.51 -3.99
N ASP A 185 -1.41 -4.68 -5.31
CA ASP A 185 -2.52 -5.17 -6.13
C ASP A 185 -2.11 -6.03 -7.33
N SER A 186 -0.82 -6.33 -7.49
CA SER A 186 -0.26 -7.11 -8.59
C SER A 186 -0.43 -6.48 -9.99
N SER A 187 -0.65 -5.18 -10.07
CA SER A 187 -0.76 -4.45 -11.35
C SER A 187 0.57 -3.96 -11.91
N GLY A 188 1.68 -4.23 -11.24
CA GLY A 188 3.01 -3.81 -11.69
C GLY A 188 3.39 -4.41 -13.05
N ILE A 189 4.39 -3.82 -13.69
CA ILE A 189 4.88 -4.23 -14.99
C ILE A 189 5.69 -5.52 -14.85
N ILE A 190 5.49 -6.45 -15.78
CA ILE A 190 6.26 -7.68 -15.95
C ILE A 190 7.09 -7.58 -17.23
N SER A 191 8.32 -8.12 -17.22
CA SER A 191 9.19 -8.09 -18.41
C SER A 191 8.74 -9.03 -19.52
N TRP A 192 8.99 -8.66 -20.78
CA TRP A 192 8.95 -9.62 -21.89
C TRP A 192 9.94 -10.77 -21.74
N GLU A 193 11.05 -10.57 -21.03
CA GLU A 193 12.04 -11.63 -20.76
C GLU A 193 11.46 -12.77 -19.89
N PHE A 194 10.50 -12.46 -19.01
CA PHE A 194 9.76 -13.46 -18.23
C PHE A 194 8.91 -14.40 -19.13
N LEU A 195 8.55 -13.95 -20.33
CA LEU A 195 7.67 -14.64 -21.29
C LEU A 195 8.42 -15.40 -22.39
N ARG A 196 9.75 -15.56 -22.29
CA ARG A 196 10.53 -16.35 -23.25
C ARG A 196 10.04 -17.81 -23.31
N ALA A 197 10.31 -18.45 -24.44
CA ALA A 197 10.04 -19.88 -24.62
C ALA A 197 11.10 -20.79 -23.96
N ILE A 198 12.33 -20.28 -23.79
CA ILE A 198 13.44 -21.03 -23.18
C ILE A 198 13.63 -20.52 -21.75
N PRO A 199 13.40 -21.36 -20.73
CA PRO A 199 13.58 -20.97 -19.34
C PRO A 199 15.05 -20.96 -18.94
N ASP A 200 15.35 -20.17 -17.91
CA ASP A 200 16.72 -20.03 -17.39
C ASP A 200 17.18 -21.30 -16.66
N GLU A 201 16.22 -22.06 -16.13
CA GLU A 201 16.44 -23.31 -15.41
C GLU A 201 15.38 -24.35 -15.82
N PRO A 202 15.69 -25.66 -15.75
CA PRO A 202 14.71 -26.70 -16.04
C PRO A 202 13.69 -26.85 -14.90
N TRP A 203 12.46 -27.24 -15.25
CA TRP A 203 11.43 -27.62 -14.29
C TRP A 203 11.92 -28.69 -13.30
N ARG A 204 11.56 -28.55 -12.02
CA ARG A 204 11.79 -29.55 -10.97
C ARG A 204 10.46 -30.08 -10.43
N ALA A 205 10.36 -31.40 -10.35
CA ALA A 205 9.25 -32.08 -9.67
C ALA A 205 9.47 -32.07 -8.14
N TRP A 206 9.40 -30.90 -7.51
CA TRP A 206 9.53 -30.74 -6.07
C TRP A 206 8.20 -31.02 -5.36
N ASN A 207 8.27 -31.56 -4.14
CA ASN A 207 7.14 -31.71 -3.22
C ASN A 207 7.70 -32.08 -1.85
N HIS A 208 7.25 -31.40 -0.79
CA HIS A 208 7.69 -31.66 0.58
C HIS A 208 6.49 -31.93 1.49
N PRO A 209 5.79 -33.07 1.31
CA PRO A 209 4.66 -33.43 2.16
C PRO A 209 5.15 -33.85 3.55
N GLY A 210 4.42 -33.45 4.58
CA GLY A 210 4.70 -33.84 5.95
C GLY A 210 3.57 -33.42 6.89
N SER A 211 3.79 -33.62 8.19
CA SER A 211 3.04 -32.90 9.21
C SER A 211 3.37 -31.41 9.16
N THR A 212 2.47 -30.56 9.67
CA THR A 212 2.71 -29.11 9.73
C THR A 212 3.98 -28.74 10.50
N ALA A 213 4.40 -29.57 11.46
CA ALA A 213 5.66 -29.41 12.18
C ALA A 213 6.88 -29.68 11.27
N GLU A 214 6.87 -30.78 10.51
CA GLU A 214 7.96 -31.11 9.58
C GLU A 214 8.05 -30.08 8.43
N GLU A 215 6.90 -29.60 7.96
CA GLU A 215 6.79 -28.54 6.97
C GLU A 215 7.39 -27.22 7.48
N PHE A 216 7.06 -26.83 8.72
CA PHE A 216 7.62 -25.63 9.36
C PHE A 216 9.14 -25.72 9.50
N GLU A 217 9.66 -26.83 10.04
CA GLU A 217 11.10 -27.04 10.22
C GLU A 217 11.85 -27.06 8.90
N TRP A 218 11.26 -27.62 7.84
CA TRP A 218 11.85 -27.61 6.52
C TRP A 218 11.97 -26.19 5.96
N LEU A 219 10.92 -25.36 6.09
CA LEU A 219 10.95 -23.95 5.69
C LEU A 219 11.98 -23.15 6.50
N CYS A 220 12.07 -23.37 7.81
CA CYS A 220 13.11 -22.76 8.65
C CYS A 220 14.51 -23.12 8.15
N GLY A 221 14.75 -24.41 7.87
CA GLY A 221 16.03 -24.89 7.37
C GLY A 221 16.44 -24.27 6.02
N LEU A 222 15.48 -23.98 5.13
CA LEU A 222 15.77 -23.26 3.87
C LEU A 222 16.28 -21.85 4.14
N ILE A 223 15.59 -21.11 5.00
CA ILE A 223 15.88 -19.70 5.30
C ILE A 223 17.19 -19.56 6.07
N GLU A 224 17.39 -20.39 7.09
CA GLU A 224 18.63 -20.42 7.88
C GLU A 224 19.81 -20.92 7.04
N GLY A 225 19.58 -21.86 6.12
CA GLY A 225 20.58 -22.32 5.15
C GLY A 225 21.04 -21.22 4.17
N LYS A 226 20.27 -20.14 4.02
CA LYS A 226 20.64 -18.91 3.29
C LYS A 226 21.28 -17.85 4.19
N GLY A 227 21.42 -18.12 5.49
CA GLY A 227 22.08 -17.24 6.45
C GLY A 227 21.17 -16.19 7.08
N HIS A 228 19.84 -16.34 6.97
CA HIS A 228 18.87 -15.41 7.55
C HIS A 228 18.34 -15.92 8.89
N ASP A 229 18.17 -15.02 9.85
CA ASP A 229 17.51 -15.30 11.12
C ASP A 229 15.99 -15.14 10.99
N ILE A 230 15.24 -16.01 11.67
CA ILE A 230 13.77 -15.99 11.72
C ILE A 230 13.32 -15.46 13.07
N TYR A 231 12.39 -14.51 13.08
CA TYR A 231 11.83 -13.90 14.28
C TYR A 231 10.33 -14.08 14.30
N ILE A 232 9.79 -14.65 15.38
CA ILE A 232 8.37 -15.02 15.47
C ILE A 232 7.71 -14.30 16.66
N ALA A 233 6.61 -13.61 16.39
CA ALA A 233 5.69 -13.13 17.41
C ALA A 233 4.41 -13.96 17.35
N ASP A 234 4.01 -14.51 18.49
CA ASP A 234 2.82 -15.35 18.67
C ASP A 234 1.68 -14.54 19.29
N TYR A 235 0.44 -14.78 18.83
CA TYR A 235 -0.77 -14.11 19.32
C TYR A 235 -1.90 -15.14 19.51
N ASP A 236 -2.46 -15.25 20.70
CA ASP A 236 -3.57 -16.18 21.02
C ASP A 236 -4.75 -15.51 21.76
N ASP A 237 -4.69 -14.20 21.97
CA ASP A 237 -5.65 -13.43 22.77
C ASP A 237 -7.08 -13.42 22.22
N LEU A 238 -7.28 -13.75 20.93
CA LEU A 238 -8.57 -13.69 20.24
C LEU A 238 -9.22 -15.07 20.02
N GLY A 239 -8.69 -16.13 20.64
CA GLY A 239 -9.27 -17.48 20.58
C GLY A 239 -8.95 -18.26 19.30
N VAL A 240 -8.12 -17.70 18.42
CA VAL A 240 -7.49 -18.35 17.27
C VAL A 240 -6.01 -17.99 17.32
N TYR A 241 -5.14 -18.96 17.02
CA TYR A 241 -3.71 -18.69 16.97
C TYR A 241 -3.39 -17.85 15.74
N GLY A 242 -2.69 -16.73 15.97
CA GLY A 242 -2.08 -15.89 14.96
C GLY A 242 -0.58 -15.77 15.20
N CYS A 243 0.17 -15.50 14.14
CA CYS A 243 1.58 -15.20 14.25
C CYS A 243 1.98 -14.12 13.26
N ARG A 244 3.11 -13.48 13.54
CA ARG A 244 3.82 -12.64 12.59
C ARG A 244 5.28 -13.04 12.58
N ILE A 245 5.79 -13.37 11.40
CA ILE A 245 7.17 -13.78 11.19
C ILE A 245 7.91 -12.72 10.39
N VAL A 246 9.10 -12.37 10.88
CA VAL A 246 10.02 -11.43 10.22
C VAL A 246 11.32 -12.16 9.94
N VAL A 247 11.82 -12.03 8.71
CA VAL A 247 13.07 -12.61 8.23
C VAL A 247 13.87 -11.48 7.58
N PRO A 248 14.73 -10.78 8.32
CA PRO A 248 15.47 -9.65 7.79
C PRO A 248 16.33 -10.04 6.58
N GLY A 249 16.21 -9.28 5.49
CA GLY A 249 16.83 -9.54 4.18
C GLY A 249 16.02 -10.49 3.27
N MET A 250 14.83 -10.93 3.68
CA MET A 250 13.93 -11.73 2.86
C MET A 250 12.47 -11.27 2.90
N SER A 251 11.96 -10.87 4.07
CA SER A 251 10.53 -10.56 4.26
C SER A 251 10.18 -9.08 4.11
N GLU A 252 11.14 -8.19 3.91
CA GLU A 252 10.89 -6.78 3.60
C GLU A 252 10.09 -6.65 2.30
N ILE A 253 9.08 -5.78 2.34
CA ILE A 253 8.32 -5.34 1.16
C ILE A 253 8.91 -4.03 0.64
N TYR A 254 9.25 -3.13 1.56
CA TYR A 254 9.80 -1.80 1.25
C TYR A 254 11.30 -1.75 1.56
N PRO A 255 12.07 -0.94 0.81
CA PRO A 255 13.49 -0.76 1.08
C PRO A 255 13.74 -0.08 2.43
N VAL A 256 14.91 -0.35 3.03
CA VAL A 256 15.28 0.22 4.34
C VAL A 256 15.33 1.74 4.31
N ASP A 257 15.67 2.32 3.17
CA ASP A 257 15.77 3.78 2.95
C ASP A 257 14.42 4.48 3.19
N ASP A 258 13.28 3.78 3.08
CA ASP A 258 11.95 4.34 3.37
C ASP A 258 11.75 4.66 4.85
N LEU A 259 12.58 4.12 5.74
CA LEU A 259 12.58 4.56 7.14
C LEU A 259 13.00 6.04 7.27
N GLU A 260 13.75 6.57 6.31
CA GLU A 260 14.16 7.97 6.23
C GLU A 260 13.25 8.76 5.29
N TRP A 261 13.00 8.26 4.08
CA TRP A 261 12.38 9.02 3.00
C TRP A 261 10.84 8.90 2.91
N ASP A 262 10.27 7.74 3.25
CA ASP A 262 8.81 7.53 3.26
C ASP A 262 8.31 7.06 4.64
N ASN A 263 8.80 7.72 5.70
CA ASN A 263 8.42 7.35 7.05
C ASN A 263 6.98 7.80 7.36
N PRO A 264 6.01 6.89 7.60
CA PRO A 264 4.64 7.28 7.90
C PRO A 264 4.50 8.06 9.21
N SER A 265 5.56 8.08 10.02
CA SER A 265 5.64 8.79 11.29
C SER A 265 6.10 10.24 11.14
N ALA A 266 6.53 10.67 9.94
CA ALA A 266 6.93 12.05 9.66
C ALA A 266 5.78 13.04 9.95
N ALA A 267 4.53 12.61 9.74
CA ALA A 267 3.34 13.40 10.02
C ALA A 267 3.10 13.67 11.52
N ASN A 268 3.71 12.92 12.44
CA ASN A 268 3.38 12.99 13.88
C ASN A 268 3.58 14.38 14.47
N GLY A 269 4.63 15.10 14.04
CA GLY A 269 4.93 16.45 14.53
C GLY A 269 3.90 17.49 14.06
N LEU A 270 3.35 17.30 12.86
CA LEU A 270 2.44 18.25 12.21
C LEU A 270 0.96 17.92 12.47
N ARG A 271 0.66 16.68 12.88
CA ARG A 271 -0.71 16.21 13.11
C ARG A 271 -1.55 17.12 14.01
N PRO A 272 -1.04 17.69 15.13
CA PRO A 272 -1.83 18.61 15.95
C PRO A 272 -2.25 19.88 15.21
N ALA A 273 -1.39 20.47 14.38
CA ALA A 273 -1.72 21.65 13.58
C ALA A 273 -2.72 21.29 12.46
N LEU A 274 -2.47 20.17 11.76
CA LEU A 274 -3.33 19.68 10.68
C LEU A 274 -4.77 19.39 11.15
N LEU A 275 -4.94 18.76 12.32
CA LEU A 275 -6.29 18.50 12.85
C LEU A 275 -6.99 19.74 13.42
N ASN A 276 -6.32 20.89 13.45
CA ASN A 276 -6.83 22.17 13.96
C ASN A 276 -6.67 23.32 12.94
N LEU A 277 -6.60 23.02 11.63
CA LEU A 277 -6.32 24.01 10.56
C LEU A 277 -7.09 25.35 10.67
N PRO A 278 -8.43 25.36 10.87
CA PRO A 278 -9.19 26.61 10.98
C PRO A 278 -8.81 27.49 12.18
N ALA A 279 -8.15 26.94 13.20
CA ALA A 279 -7.72 27.66 14.39
C ALA A 279 -6.32 28.28 14.26
N LEU A 280 -5.57 27.95 13.21
CA LEU A 280 -4.27 28.54 12.93
C LEU A 280 -4.45 30.01 12.51
N ASP A 281 -3.56 30.89 12.93
CA ASP A 281 -3.44 32.23 12.35
C ASP A 281 -2.62 32.19 11.04
N SER A 282 -2.50 33.33 10.38
CA SER A 282 -1.82 33.43 9.08
C SER A 282 -0.34 33.05 9.17
N GLU A 283 0.37 33.45 10.23
CA GLU A 283 1.77 33.10 10.47
C GLU A 283 1.93 31.59 10.68
N ALA A 284 1.09 30.98 11.52
CA ALA A 284 1.10 29.53 11.73
C ALA A 284 0.71 28.72 10.47
N CYS A 285 -0.09 29.29 9.56
CA CYS A 285 -0.36 28.67 8.26
C CYS A 285 0.88 28.65 7.36
N LEU A 286 1.63 29.74 7.29
CA LEU A 286 2.87 29.82 6.52
C LEU A 286 3.96 28.93 7.12
N ASP A 287 4.11 28.90 8.45
CA ASP A 287 5.04 27.99 9.13
C ASP A 287 4.71 26.51 8.84
N LEU A 288 3.44 26.16 8.76
CA LEU A 288 3.01 24.80 8.42
C LEU A 288 3.27 24.49 6.93
N LEU A 289 3.07 25.46 6.04
CA LEU A 289 3.41 25.34 4.62
C LEU A 289 4.91 25.06 4.45
N ASP A 290 5.77 25.87 5.06
CA ASP A 290 7.23 25.69 5.01
C ASP A 290 7.65 24.32 5.55
N GLN A 291 7.03 23.85 6.63
CA GLN A 291 7.32 22.51 7.16
C GLN A 291 6.92 21.39 6.20
N LEU A 292 5.79 21.52 5.48
CA LEU A 292 5.37 20.55 4.48
C LEU A 292 6.32 20.52 3.28
N GLU A 293 6.82 21.68 2.86
CA GLU A 293 7.80 21.79 1.77
C GLU A 293 9.16 21.21 2.16
N ASN A 294 9.65 21.53 3.37
CA ASN A 294 10.91 21.00 3.88
C ASN A 294 10.89 19.47 4.07
N LEU A 295 9.72 18.90 4.39
CA LEU A 295 9.56 17.45 4.47
C LEU A 295 9.48 16.77 3.09
N GLY A 296 9.36 17.53 2.00
CA GLY A 296 9.32 16.96 0.65
C GLY A 296 8.12 16.05 0.38
N VAL A 297 7.01 16.23 1.10
CA VAL A 297 5.84 15.35 0.97
C VAL A 297 5.22 15.53 -0.42
N ALA A 298 5.04 14.42 -1.13
CA ALA A 298 4.45 14.40 -2.47
C ALA A 298 3.05 15.05 -2.49
N ASP A 299 2.80 15.94 -3.44
CA ASP A 299 1.56 16.72 -3.48
C ASP A 299 0.31 15.86 -3.70
N GLN A 300 0.45 14.71 -4.38
CA GLN A 300 -0.63 13.76 -4.65
C GLN A 300 -1.04 12.95 -3.40
N GLN A 301 -0.24 12.99 -2.34
CA GLN A 301 -0.50 12.22 -1.12
C GLN A 301 -1.79 12.69 -0.44
N ARG A 302 -2.62 11.74 -0.01
CA ARG A 302 -3.85 12.04 0.75
C ARG A 302 -3.47 12.50 2.15
N VAL A 303 -3.93 13.67 2.57
CA VAL A 303 -3.64 14.21 3.90
C VAL A 303 -4.15 13.27 4.99
N ALA A 304 -5.40 12.79 4.86
CA ALA A 304 -5.99 11.87 5.83
C ALA A 304 -5.19 10.56 5.96
N ALA A 305 -4.75 9.98 4.84
CA ALA A 305 -3.95 8.76 4.84
C ALA A 305 -2.57 8.99 5.47
N TRP A 306 -1.93 10.13 5.18
CA TRP A 306 -0.62 10.48 5.70
C TRP A 306 -0.63 10.71 7.21
N ILE A 307 -1.59 11.51 7.71
CA ILE A 307 -1.67 11.79 9.14
C ILE A 307 -2.23 10.62 9.94
N GLY A 308 -2.95 9.69 9.34
CA GLY A 308 -3.63 8.59 10.05
C GLY A 308 -5.02 8.94 10.55
N LEU A 309 -5.82 9.51 9.65
CA LEU A 309 -7.23 9.80 9.83
C LEU A 309 -8.05 8.91 8.88
N ALA A 310 -8.86 8.01 9.44
CA ALA A 310 -9.99 7.43 8.71
C ALA A 310 -11.07 8.51 8.47
N ALA A 311 -10.96 9.21 7.34
CA ALA A 311 -11.86 10.30 6.97
C ALA A 311 -13.23 9.78 6.50
N ASP A 312 -14.30 10.46 6.93
CA ASP A 312 -15.64 10.14 6.46
C ASP A 312 -15.80 10.44 4.97
N PRO A 313 -16.55 9.60 4.23
CA PRO A 313 -16.87 9.89 2.83
C PRO A 313 -17.58 11.23 2.71
N ASP A 314 -17.51 11.84 1.52
CA ASP A 314 -18.17 13.12 1.20
C ASP A 314 -17.72 14.32 2.06
N THR A 315 -16.58 14.20 2.75
CA THR A 315 -15.93 15.32 3.46
C THR A 315 -14.69 15.77 2.71
N LEU A 316 -14.26 17.02 2.89
CA LEU A 316 -12.99 17.51 2.32
C LEU A 316 -11.81 16.64 2.78
N TRP A 317 -11.81 16.15 4.03
CA TRP A 317 -10.78 15.23 4.53
C TRP A 317 -10.62 13.96 3.68
N HIS A 318 -11.69 13.50 3.05
CA HIS A 318 -11.69 12.26 2.27
C HIS A 318 -10.75 12.32 1.06
N ASP A 319 -10.73 13.46 0.38
CA ASP A 319 -9.99 13.64 -0.87
C ASP A 319 -8.95 14.76 -0.83
N LEU A 320 -8.82 15.49 0.28
CA LEU A 320 -7.79 16.52 0.46
C LEU A 320 -6.38 15.95 0.22
N ARG A 321 -5.67 16.59 -0.71
CA ARG A 321 -4.29 16.26 -1.07
C ARG A 321 -3.30 17.26 -0.48
N ILE A 322 -2.03 16.88 -0.36
CA ILE A 322 -0.98 17.75 0.18
C ILE A 322 -0.82 19.02 -0.68
N GLY A 323 -0.84 18.91 -2.01
CA GLY A 323 -0.75 20.10 -2.88
C GLY A 323 -1.93 21.06 -2.71
N GLU A 324 -3.14 20.51 -2.54
CA GLU A 324 -4.33 21.31 -2.24
C GLU A 324 -4.23 21.97 -0.85
N LEU A 325 -3.77 21.23 0.17
CA LEU A 325 -3.55 21.77 1.50
C LEU A 325 -2.53 22.90 1.49
N LYS A 326 -1.41 22.77 0.76
CA LYS A 326 -0.42 23.84 0.58
C LYS A 326 -1.05 25.09 -0.02
N THR A 327 -1.90 24.93 -1.04
CA THR A 327 -2.66 26.04 -1.66
C THR A 327 -3.59 26.72 -0.65
N LEU A 328 -4.29 25.94 0.19
CA LEU A 328 -5.19 26.47 1.22
C LEU A 328 -4.44 27.17 2.36
N LEU A 329 -3.26 26.68 2.73
CA LEU A 329 -2.38 27.33 3.71
C LEU A 329 -1.85 28.66 3.17
N ALA A 330 -1.42 28.69 1.90
CA ALA A 330 -0.99 29.91 1.22
C ALA A 330 -2.12 30.94 1.13
N LEU A 331 -3.35 30.52 0.81
CA LEU A 331 -4.53 31.39 0.82
C LEU A 331 -4.75 32.01 2.21
N ALA A 332 -4.68 31.19 3.27
CA ALA A 332 -4.86 31.67 4.64
C ALA A 332 -3.70 32.55 5.15
N GLY A 333 -2.50 32.37 4.58
CA GLY A 333 -1.30 33.15 4.85
C GLY A 333 -1.11 34.38 3.95
N GLU A 334 -2.03 34.61 3.01
CA GLU A 334 -1.96 35.70 2.01
C GLU A 334 -0.70 35.65 1.10
N ASP A 335 -0.14 34.47 0.86
CA ASP A 335 0.99 34.29 -0.06
C ASP A 335 0.49 34.05 -1.50
N HIS A 336 0.30 35.14 -2.25
CA HIS A 336 -0.24 35.09 -3.60
C HIS A 336 0.62 34.28 -4.59
N GLU A 337 1.95 34.24 -4.42
CA GLU A 337 2.84 33.50 -5.32
C GLU A 337 2.62 32.00 -5.12
N ALA A 338 2.62 31.54 -3.86
CA ALA A 338 2.34 30.15 -3.51
C ALA A 338 0.91 29.73 -3.88
N VAL A 339 -0.08 30.62 -3.75
CA VAL A 339 -1.46 30.35 -4.19
C VAL A 339 -1.53 30.09 -5.70
N LEU A 340 -0.87 30.92 -6.51
CA LEU A 340 -0.87 30.74 -7.97
C LEU A 340 -0.18 29.45 -8.39
N ALA A 341 0.97 29.13 -7.77
CA ALA A 341 1.67 27.87 -8.00
C ALA A 341 0.79 26.65 -7.65
N GLY A 342 0.12 26.70 -6.50
CA GLY A 342 -0.83 25.67 -6.06
C GLY A 342 -2.02 25.52 -7.01
N CYS A 343 -2.61 26.63 -7.49
CA CYS A 343 -3.70 26.59 -8.47
C CYS A 343 -3.26 25.95 -9.79
N ASP A 344 -2.03 26.19 -10.25
CA ASP A 344 -1.48 25.56 -11.44
C ASP A 344 -1.27 24.05 -11.27
N TRP A 345 -0.86 23.60 -10.08
CA TRP A 345 -0.81 22.18 -9.74
C TRP A 345 -2.21 21.55 -9.74
N ILE A 346 -3.18 22.18 -9.08
CA ILE A 346 -4.57 21.70 -9.00
C ILE A 346 -5.19 21.56 -10.40
N ARG A 347 -4.89 22.49 -11.31
CA ARG A 347 -5.37 22.44 -12.70
C ARG A 347 -4.91 21.20 -13.47
N GLN A 348 -3.73 20.67 -13.13
CA GLN A 348 -3.15 19.49 -13.76
C GLN A 348 -3.57 18.18 -13.06
N PHE A 349 -4.15 18.27 -11.86
CA PHE A 349 -4.56 17.11 -11.09
C PHE A 349 -6.00 16.67 -11.45
N GLU A 350 -6.12 15.56 -12.18
CA GLU A 350 -7.39 15.10 -12.75
C GLU A 350 -8.39 14.53 -11.73
N HIS A 351 -7.94 14.16 -10.52
CA HIS A 351 -8.75 13.45 -9.52
C HIS A 351 -9.32 14.36 -8.43
N MET A 352 -9.92 15.50 -8.80
CA MET A 352 -10.58 16.44 -7.88
C MET A 352 -12.01 16.76 -8.37
N PRO A 353 -13.00 16.98 -7.46
CA PRO A 353 -14.33 17.42 -7.86
C PRO A 353 -14.31 18.68 -8.73
N VAL A 354 -15.07 18.66 -9.84
CA VAL A 354 -15.08 19.74 -10.85
C VAL A 354 -15.48 21.09 -10.24
N GLU A 355 -16.43 21.09 -9.30
CA GLU A 355 -16.88 22.30 -8.60
C GLU A 355 -15.74 22.94 -7.79
N ARG A 356 -14.96 22.11 -7.08
CA ARG A 356 -13.81 22.56 -6.29
C ARG A 356 -12.68 23.09 -7.18
N GLN A 357 -12.39 22.40 -8.29
CA GLN A 357 -11.44 22.91 -9.28
C GLN A 357 -11.87 24.26 -9.86
N ARG A 358 -13.17 24.47 -10.07
CA ARG A 358 -13.71 25.72 -10.63
C ARG A 358 -13.45 26.92 -9.71
N VAL A 359 -13.53 26.72 -8.40
CA VAL A 359 -13.17 27.75 -7.40
C VAL A 359 -11.71 28.15 -7.53
N TYR A 360 -10.77 27.19 -7.56
CA TYR A 360 -9.35 27.51 -7.70
C TYR A 360 -9.00 28.20 -9.04
N ARG A 361 -9.68 27.85 -10.13
CA ARG A 361 -9.54 28.59 -11.41
C ARG A 361 -10.00 30.04 -11.27
N CYS A 362 -11.12 30.27 -10.58
CA CYS A 362 -11.62 31.61 -10.30
C CYS A 362 -10.65 32.41 -9.42
N ILE A 363 -10.10 31.80 -8.36
CA ILE A 363 -9.05 32.40 -7.51
C ILE A 363 -7.83 32.79 -8.36
N SER A 364 -7.35 31.87 -9.20
CA SER A 364 -6.19 32.14 -10.07
C SER A 364 -6.44 33.30 -11.03
N ASP A 365 -7.63 33.41 -11.62
CA ASP A 365 -7.97 34.52 -12.50
C ASP A 365 -8.08 35.84 -11.74
N LEU A 366 -8.74 35.83 -10.56
CA LEU A 366 -8.87 37.01 -9.70
C LEU A 366 -7.50 37.57 -9.27
N LEU A 367 -6.54 36.71 -8.91
CA LEU A 367 -5.19 37.12 -8.52
C LEU A 367 -4.34 37.61 -9.71
N ARG A 368 -4.58 37.11 -10.92
CA ARG A 368 -3.86 37.52 -12.13
C ARG A 368 -4.38 38.82 -12.73
N LEU A 369 -5.58 39.25 -12.33
CA LEU A 369 -6.13 40.55 -12.68
C LEU A 369 -5.61 41.57 -11.66
N ASP A 370 -4.86 42.57 -12.13
CA ASP A 370 -4.37 43.66 -11.27
C ASP A 370 -5.52 44.40 -10.54
N ASP A 371 -6.70 44.48 -11.19
CA ASP A 371 -7.97 44.93 -10.63
C ASP A 371 -9.12 44.09 -11.21
N ALA A 372 -9.79 43.32 -10.35
CA ALA A 372 -10.88 42.44 -10.75
C ALA A 372 -12.24 43.17 -10.91
N GLU A 373 -12.40 44.36 -10.34
CA GLU A 373 -13.67 45.10 -10.28
C GLU A 373 -14.31 45.31 -11.67
N PRO A 374 -13.58 45.72 -12.72
CA PRO A 374 -14.15 45.91 -14.06
C PRO A 374 -14.62 44.60 -14.71
N TYR A 375 -14.12 43.46 -14.23
CA TYR A 375 -14.36 42.14 -14.81
C TYR A 375 -15.44 41.34 -14.07
N LEU A 376 -15.96 41.82 -12.92
CA LEU A 376 -16.89 41.06 -12.08
C LEU A 376 -18.13 40.55 -12.83
N THR A 377 -18.67 41.33 -13.77
CA THR A 377 -19.81 40.88 -14.59
C THR A 377 -19.42 39.67 -15.46
N SER A 378 -18.26 39.71 -16.09
CA SER A 378 -17.76 38.62 -16.95
C SER A 378 -17.33 37.41 -16.12
N LEU A 379 -16.68 37.64 -14.98
CA LEU A 379 -16.30 36.58 -14.04
C LEU A 379 -17.53 35.85 -13.51
N ASN A 380 -18.60 36.58 -13.16
CA ASN A 380 -19.87 35.98 -12.76
C ASN A 380 -20.51 35.14 -13.88
N LEU A 381 -20.42 35.58 -15.14
CA LEU A 381 -20.90 34.80 -16.29
C LEU A 381 -20.07 33.53 -16.54
N LEU A 382 -18.75 33.58 -16.31
CA LEU A 382 -17.84 32.45 -16.50
C LEU A 382 -17.91 31.43 -15.36
N TYR A 383 -17.99 31.91 -14.11
CA TYR A 383 -17.84 31.10 -12.90
C TYR A 383 -19.15 30.87 -12.14
N GLY A 384 -20.16 31.71 -12.35
CA GLY A 384 -21.39 31.73 -11.55
C GLY A 384 -21.19 32.42 -10.21
N GLU A 385 -22.30 32.91 -9.64
CA GLU A 385 -22.32 33.75 -8.43
C GLU A 385 -21.74 33.02 -7.21
N GLU A 386 -22.10 31.74 -7.05
CA GLU A 386 -21.61 30.90 -5.95
C GLU A 386 -20.09 30.71 -6.00
N THR A 387 -19.54 30.27 -7.14
CA THR A 387 -18.09 30.06 -7.30
C THR A 387 -17.31 31.35 -7.09
N LEU A 388 -17.79 32.46 -7.67
CA LEU A 388 -17.14 33.76 -7.55
C LEU A 388 -17.15 34.25 -6.10
N GLY A 389 -18.29 34.11 -5.41
CA GLY A 389 -18.42 34.46 -4.00
C GLY A 389 -17.48 33.64 -3.11
N VAL A 390 -17.40 32.32 -3.32
CA VAL A 390 -16.47 31.45 -2.57
C VAL A 390 -15.01 31.82 -2.85
N ALA A 391 -14.65 32.09 -4.10
CA ALA A 391 -13.28 32.50 -4.45
C ALA A 391 -12.89 33.83 -3.79
N GLN A 392 -13.78 34.82 -3.81
CA GLN A 392 -13.56 36.10 -3.13
C GLN A 392 -13.45 35.94 -1.61
N ALA A 393 -14.33 35.13 -1.01
CA ALA A 393 -14.30 34.84 0.42
C ALA A 393 -13.01 34.12 0.87
N HIS A 394 -12.41 33.32 -0.02
CA HIS A 394 -11.10 32.72 0.23
C HIS A 394 -9.95 33.72 0.14
N LEU A 395 -10.04 34.70 -0.77
CA LEU A 395 -9.03 35.74 -0.95
C LEU A 395 -9.07 36.81 0.15
N ASP A 396 -10.24 37.17 0.65
CA ASP A 396 -10.40 38.13 1.74
C ASP A 396 -10.30 37.50 3.15
N GLY A 397 -10.12 36.18 3.21
CA GLY A 397 -9.96 35.41 4.44
C GLY A 397 -11.25 35.17 5.24
N THR A 398 -12.42 35.63 4.76
CA THR A 398 -13.70 35.40 5.44
C THR A 398 -14.14 33.94 5.41
N GLN A 399 -13.68 33.19 4.41
CA GLN A 399 -13.78 31.74 4.32
C GLN A 399 -12.38 31.12 4.26
N ARG A 400 -12.13 30.14 5.13
CA ARG A 400 -10.86 29.39 5.16
C ARG A 400 -11.14 27.89 5.04
N PHE A 401 -10.26 27.19 4.32
CA PHE A 401 -10.29 25.73 4.15
C PHE A 401 -11.66 25.16 3.73
N PHE A 402 -12.46 25.84 2.91
CA PHE A 402 -13.82 25.42 2.55
C PHE A 402 -14.72 25.06 3.75
N HIS A 403 -14.56 25.78 4.87
CA HIS A 403 -15.24 25.49 6.12
C HIS A 403 -14.99 24.07 6.66
N LEU A 404 -13.79 23.53 6.41
CA LEU A 404 -13.33 22.25 6.96
C LEU A 404 -13.61 22.18 8.46
N SER A 405 -14.33 21.15 8.88
CA SER A 405 -14.46 20.83 10.29
C SER A 405 -13.12 20.36 10.84
N ALA A 406 -12.67 20.99 11.93
CA ALA A 406 -11.43 20.67 12.61
C ALA A 406 -11.71 19.66 13.73
N PRO A 407 -11.40 18.36 13.53
CA PRO A 407 -11.83 17.35 14.49
C PRO A 407 -10.96 17.35 15.76
N GLY A 408 -9.83 18.08 15.75
CA GLY A 408 -8.86 18.15 16.84
C GLY A 408 -8.23 16.78 17.15
N MET A 409 -7.43 16.72 18.21
CA MET A 409 -6.77 15.46 18.62
C MET A 409 -7.76 14.41 19.14
N ALA A 410 -8.97 14.82 19.55
CA ALA A 410 -10.03 13.92 19.96
C ALA A 410 -10.80 13.30 18.78
N LEU A 411 -10.53 13.75 17.55
CA LEU A 411 -11.15 13.28 16.32
C LEU A 411 -12.69 13.39 16.35
N GLN A 412 -13.20 14.50 16.88
CA GLN A 412 -14.63 14.75 17.03
C GLN A 412 -15.27 14.97 15.65
N GLY A 413 -16.43 14.36 15.44
CA GLY A 413 -17.13 14.42 14.14
C GLY A 413 -16.53 13.55 13.03
N CYS A 414 -15.52 12.72 13.34
CA CYS A 414 -15.00 11.72 12.41
C CYS A 414 -15.62 10.33 12.67
N ASP A 415 -16.83 10.07 12.17
CA ASP A 415 -17.63 8.89 12.52
C ASP A 415 -16.95 7.57 12.11
N LEU A 416 -16.33 7.51 10.94
CA LEU A 416 -15.54 6.38 10.48
C LEU A 416 -14.37 6.10 11.42
N HIS A 417 -13.68 7.15 11.87
CA HIS A 417 -12.58 7.01 12.82
C HIS A 417 -13.07 6.54 14.19
N GLN A 418 -14.21 7.06 14.67
CA GLN A 418 -14.80 6.61 15.93
C GLN A 418 -15.22 5.13 15.87
N ARG A 419 -15.77 4.67 14.73
CA ARG A 419 -16.05 3.25 14.49
C ARG A 419 -14.78 2.40 14.48
N LEU A 420 -13.69 2.88 13.87
CA LEU A 420 -12.39 2.22 13.94
C LEU A 420 -11.90 2.08 15.39
N LEU A 421 -11.99 3.15 16.20
CA LEU A 421 -11.63 3.09 17.62
C LEU A 421 -12.55 2.14 18.42
N GLN A 422 -13.84 2.09 18.11
CA GLN A 422 -14.76 1.12 18.72
C GLN A 422 -14.39 -0.32 18.36
N ALA A 423 -13.98 -0.59 17.11
CA ALA A 423 -13.48 -1.90 16.70
C ALA A 423 -12.17 -2.24 17.43
N TYR A 424 -11.25 -1.29 17.52
CA TYR A 424 -9.98 -1.46 18.23
C TYR A 424 -10.18 -1.81 19.72
N ARG A 425 -11.16 -1.17 20.39
CA ARG A 425 -11.52 -1.50 21.78
C ARG A 425 -12.00 -2.94 21.95
N LYS A 426 -12.68 -3.53 20.95
CA LYS A 426 -13.14 -4.94 21.02
C LYS A 426 -11.98 -5.93 21.08
N VAL A 427 -10.88 -5.62 20.40
CA VAL A 427 -9.66 -6.45 20.36
C VAL A 427 -8.60 -6.02 21.37
N SER A 428 -8.90 -5.01 22.19
CA SER A 428 -8.03 -4.49 23.24
C SER A 428 -8.75 -4.51 24.59
N PRO A 429 -9.12 -5.70 25.12
CA PRO A 429 -9.95 -5.82 26.32
C PRO A 429 -9.36 -5.11 27.54
N TRP A 430 -8.03 -4.93 27.61
CA TRP A 430 -7.37 -4.17 28.67
C TRP A 430 -7.71 -2.67 28.67
N LEU A 431 -8.13 -2.10 27.52
CA LEU A 431 -8.58 -0.70 27.44
C LEU A 431 -9.98 -0.48 28.02
N ALA A 432 -10.75 -1.53 28.27
CA ALA A 432 -12.06 -1.42 28.93
C ALA A 432 -11.94 -1.31 30.46
N VAL A 433 -10.75 -1.59 31.01
CA VAL A 433 -10.48 -1.65 32.46
C VAL A 433 -9.68 -0.42 32.95
N SER A 434 -9.18 0.41 32.04
CA SER A 434 -8.53 1.70 32.28
C SER A 434 -9.49 2.86 32.07
#